data_AF-A0A6I4T064-F1
#
_entry.id   AF-A0A6I4T064-F1
#
_cell.length_a   1.000
_cell.length_b   1.000
_cell.length_c   1.000
_cell.angle_alpha   90.00
_cell.angle_beta   90.00
_cell.angle_gamma   90.00
#
_symmetry.space_group_name_H-M   'P 1'
#
loop_
_entity.id
_entity.type
_entity.pdbx_description
1 polymer ?
#
loop_
_entity_poly.entity_id
_entity_poly.type
_entity_poly.pdbx_seq_one_letter_code
_entity_poly.pdbx_strand_id
1 'polypeptide(L)'
;MAIFSGDDWHVRADAAMHRAVRTGKDAIDLIYGVAPFEYLSDHPEEGLNFNRAMTSFSTTEVPAIVEAYDFAQFGSLVEVAGGHGLFLSAIFASAPDLKATLLELPQVIAEMAETPLDPYRDRAAIMPGDMFVSVPAEADA
;
A
#
# COMPACT_ATOMS: atom_id res chain seq x y z
N MET A 1 2.80 10.11 -9.14
CA MET A 1 3.34 9.56 -10.41
C MET A 1 4.55 10.31 -10.93
N ALA A 2 4.40 11.51 -11.50
CA ALA A 2 5.54 12.19 -12.14
C ALA A 2 6.73 12.45 -11.19
N ILE A 3 6.46 12.78 -9.93
CA ILE A 3 7.50 12.99 -8.89
C ILE A 3 8.25 11.67 -8.65
N PHE A 4 7.56 10.63 -8.14
CA PHE A 4 8.15 9.30 -7.92
C PHE A 4 8.95 8.77 -9.13
N SER A 5 8.38 8.82 -10.35
CA SER A 5 9.07 8.33 -11.54
C SER A 5 10.29 9.17 -11.93
N GLY A 6 10.36 10.43 -11.49
CA GLY A 6 11.47 11.35 -11.74
C GLY A 6 12.45 11.47 -10.57
N ASP A 7 12.16 10.86 -9.41
CA ASP A 7 13.07 10.89 -8.26
C ASP A 7 14.40 10.20 -8.62
N ASP A 8 15.53 10.81 -8.24
CA ASP A 8 16.87 10.35 -8.63
C ASP A 8 17.10 8.89 -8.24
N TRP A 9 16.59 8.47 -7.08
CA TRP A 9 16.74 7.10 -6.61
C TRP A 9 16.05 6.07 -7.51
N HIS A 10 14.83 6.39 -7.93
CA HIS A 10 14.02 5.53 -8.79
C HIS A 10 14.60 5.48 -10.21
N VAL A 11 15.02 6.63 -10.75
CA VAL A 11 15.66 6.70 -12.07
C VAL A 11 16.96 5.90 -12.13
N ARG A 12 17.77 5.93 -11.06
CA ARG A 12 19.01 5.13 -10.98
C ARG A 12 18.73 3.63 -10.90
N ALA A 13 17.69 3.24 -10.17
CA ALA A 13 17.24 1.86 -10.11
C ALA A 13 16.80 1.37 -11.50
N ASP A 14 15.98 2.15 -12.20
CA ASP A 14 15.52 1.86 -13.57
C ASP A 14 16.70 1.75 -14.54
N ALA A 15 17.68 2.65 -14.44
CA ALA A 15 18.90 2.59 -15.26
C ALA A 15 19.72 1.30 -15.01
N ALA A 16 19.56 0.67 -13.85
CA ALA A 16 20.23 -0.58 -13.49
C ALA A 16 19.46 -1.85 -13.94
N MET A 17 18.31 -1.72 -14.61
CA MET A 17 17.45 -2.84 -15.01
C MET A 17 18.20 -3.94 -15.78
N HIS A 18 19.15 -3.58 -16.64
CA HIS A 18 19.98 -4.57 -17.36
C HIS A 18 20.80 -5.46 -16.40
N ARG A 19 21.34 -4.89 -15.33
CA ARG A 19 22.08 -5.63 -14.28
C ARG A 19 21.12 -6.47 -13.44
N ALA A 20 19.96 -5.93 -13.07
CA ALA A 20 18.93 -6.64 -12.33
C ALA A 20 18.50 -7.92 -13.08
N VAL A 21 18.14 -7.80 -14.36
CA VAL A 21 17.75 -8.94 -15.21
C VAL A 21 18.87 -9.99 -15.33
N ARG A 22 20.13 -9.55 -15.47
CA ARG A 22 21.26 -10.49 -15.61
C ARG A 22 21.60 -11.26 -14.33
N THR A 23 21.32 -10.67 -13.18
CA THR A 23 21.75 -11.22 -11.88
C THR A 23 20.59 -11.84 -11.10
N GLY A 24 19.34 -11.50 -11.43
CA GLY A 24 18.16 -11.86 -10.66
C GLY A 24 18.02 -11.08 -9.34
N LYS A 25 18.86 -10.07 -9.11
CA LYS A 25 18.81 -9.22 -7.93
C LYS A 25 17.95 -7.99 -8.17
N ASP A 26 17.38 -7.46 -7.08
CA ASP A 26 16.64 -6.20 -7.09
C ASP A 26 17.56 -5.02 -7.45
N ALA A 27 17.04 -4.05 -8.21
CA ALA A 27 17.82 -2.90 -8.67
C ALA A 27 18.20 -1.94 -7.52
N ILE A 28 17.35 -1.79 -6.51
CA ILE A 28 17.61 -0.98 -5.33
C ILE A 28 18.73 -1.61 -4.52
N ASP A 29 18.70 -2.92 -4.27
CA ASP A 29 19.81 -3.63 -3.61
C ASP A 29 21.12 -3.47 -4.41
N LEU A 30 21.08 -3.61 -5.73
CA LEU A 30 22.27 -3.45 -6.58
C LEU A 30 22.89 -2.04 -6.58
N ILE A 31 22.14 -1.00 -6.24
CA ILE A 31 22.58 0.40 -6.27
C ILE A 31 22.85 0.94 -4.86
N TYR A 32 22.00 0.59 -3.89
CA TYR A 32 21.99 1.14 -2.54
C TYR A 32 22.40 0.12 -1.46
N GLY A 33 22.45 -1.18 -1.80
CA GLY A 33 22.92 -2.24 -0.89
C GLY A 33 21.93 -2.63 0.21
N VAL A 34 20.67 -2.24 0.09
CA VAL A 34 19.58 -2.49 1.03
C VAL A 34 18.31 -2.90 0.27
N ALA A 35 17.37 -3.54 0.96
CA ALA A 35 16.10 -3.91 0.35
C ALA A 35 15.24 -2.68 0.00
N PRO A 36 14.34 -2.76 -1.01
CA PRO A 36 13.54 -1.61 -1.45
C PRO A 36 12.76 -0.90 -0.33
N PHE A 37 12.04 -1.64 0.51
CA PHE A 37 11.24 -1.05 1.59
C PHE A 37 12.09 -0.60 2.78
N GLU A 38 13.27 -1.19 2.97
CA GLU A 38 14.26 -0.71 3.95
C GLU A 38 14.83 0.64 3.51
N TYR A 39 15.18 0.77 2.23
CA TYR A 39 15.61 2.04 1.62
C TYR A 39 14.57 3.14 1.84
N LEU A 40 13.30 2.88 1.54
CA LEU A 40 12.21 3.87 1.71
C LEU A 40 11.96 4.21 3.19
N SER A 41 12.17 3.27 4.11
CA SER A 41 12.07 3.53 5.55
C SER A 41 13.15 4.48 6.04
N ASP A 42 14.36 4.39 5.48
CA ASP A 42 15.48 5.27 5.82
C ASP A 42 15.40 6.65 5.12
N HIS A 43 14.60 6.77 4.07
CA HIS A 43 14.45 7.97 3.24
C HIS A 43 12.98 8.44 3.21
N PRO A 44 12.47 9.07 4.29
CA PRO A 44 11.03 9.30 4.47
C PRO A 44 10.39 10.24 3.42
N GLU A 45 11.14 11.16 2.82
CA GLU A 45 10.62 11.99 1.72
C GLU A 45 10.36 11.15 0.46
N GLU A 46 11.26 10.23 0.15
CA GLU A 46 11.15 9.31 -0.99
C GLU A 46 10.06 8.26 -0.74
N GLY A 47 9.97 7.75 0.50
CA GLY A 47 8.87 6.91 0.98
C GLY A 47 7.51 7.57 0.79
N LEU A 48 7.37 8.84 1.19
CA LEU A 48 6.14 9.60 1.02
C LEU A 48 5.77 9.79 -0.47
N ASN A 49 6.76 10.07 -1.33
CA ASN A 49 6.53 10.18 -2.78
C ASN A 49 6.08 8.85 -3.39
N PHE A 50 6.68 7.73 -2.95
CA PHE A 50 6.29 6.38 -3.33
C PHE A 50 4.84 6.08 -2.91
N ASN A 51 4.49 6.28 -1.63
CA ASN A 51 3.15 6.01 -1.11
C ASN A 51 2.05 6.83 -1.81
N ARG A 52 2.33 8.11 -2.10
CA ARG A 52 1.46 8.98 -2.91
C ARG A 52 1.33 8.48 -4.35
N ALA A 53 2.41 7.97 -4.94
CA ALA A 53 2.37 7.38 -6.28
C ALA A 53 1.50 6.12 -6.31
N MET A 54 1.65 5.22 -5.32
CA MET A 54 0.81 4.02 -5.21
C MET A 54 -0.67 4.37 -5.07
N THR A 55 -0.99 5.33 -4.20
CA THR A 55 -2.39 5.82 -4.07
C THR A 55 -2.93 6.35 -5.39
N SER A 56 -2.12 7.11 -6.13
CA SER A 56 -2.50 7.63 -7.44
C SER A 56 -2.69 6.55 -8.50
N PHE A 57 -2.02 5.41 -8.40
CA PHE A 57 -2.30 4.26 -9.27
C PHE A 57 -3.62 3.60 -8.88
N SER A 58 -3.81 3.36 -7.58
CA SER A 58 -5.01 2.70 -7.06
C SER A 58 -6.31 3.43 -7.44
N THR A 59 -6.31 4.76 -7.55
CA THR A 59 -7.51 5.50 -8.01
C THR A 59 -8.01 5.08 -9.40
N THR A 60 -7.14 4.49 -10.23
CA THR A 60 -7.49 4.02 -11.58
C THR A 60 -8.04 2.59 -11.55
N GLU A 61 -7.49 1.73 -10.69
CA GLU A 61 -7.79 0.29 -10.66
C GLU A 61 -8.95 -0.06 -9.73
N VAL A 62 -9.02 0.61 -8.58
CA VAL A 62 -10.00 0.33 -7.51
C VAL A 62 -11.46 0.31 -7.99
N PRO A 63 -11.95 1.28 -8.80
CA PRO A 63 -13.34 1.26 -9.24
C PRO A 63 -13.72 -0.02 -10.01
N ALA A 64 -12.84 -0.48 -10.90
CA ALA A 64 -13.08 -1.68 -11.69
C ALA A 64 -13.05 -2.96 -10.82
N ILE A 65 -12.18 -3.00 -9.81
CA ILE A 65 -12.11 -4.14 -8.87
C ILE A 65 -13.39 -4.21 -8.03
N VAL A 66 -13.84 -3.08 -7.48
CA VAL A 66 -15.06 -3.00 -6.66
C VAL A 66 -16.31 -3.35 -7.48
N GLU A 67 -16.36 -2.98 -8.77
CA GLU A 67 -17.45 -3.37 -9.67
C GLU A 67 -17.43 -4.87 -10.00
N ALA A 68 -16.25 -5.47 -10.11
CA ALA A 68 -16.07 -6.86 -10.54
C ALA A 68 -16.27 -7.90 -9.44
N TYR A 69 -16.30 -7.50 -8.16
CA TYR A 69 -16.34 -8.43 -7.04
C TYR A 69 -17.38 -8.02 -5.98
N ASP A 70 -18.21 -8.97 -5.57
CA ASP A 70 -19.21 -8.75 -4.52
C ASP A 70 -18.56 -8.79 -3.13
N PHE A 71 -18.21 -7.63 -2.57
CA PHE A 71 -17.67 -7.55 -1.21
C PHE A 71 -18.77 -7.57 -0.13
N ALA A 72 -20.04 -7.39 -0.48
CA ALA A 72 -21.14 -7.40 0.48
C ALA A 72 -21.43 -8.81 1.02
N GLN A 73 -20.86 -9.85 0.40
CA GLN A 73 -20.94 -11.23 0.88
C GLN A 73 -20.16 -11.48 2.19
N PHE A 74 -19.25 -10.58 2.58
CA PHE A 74 -18.39 -10.73 3.77
C PHE A 74 -18.87 -9.89 4.95
N GLY A 75 -18.71 -10.40 6.16
CA GLY A 75 -18.90 -9.64 7.40
C GLY A 75 -17.62 -8.97 7.89
N SER A 76 -16.46 -9.51 7.50
CA SER A 76 -15.14 -9.04 7.91
C SER A 76 -14.09 -9.17 6.80
N LEU A 77 -13.21 -8.18 6.66
CA LEU A 77 -12.14 -8.14 5.65
C LEU A 77 -10.83 -7.62 6.25
N VAL A 78 -9.69 -8.19 5.85
CA VAL A 78 -8.36 -7.63 6.16
C VAL A 78 -7.68 -7.17 4.87
N GLU A 79 -7.43 -5.87 4.75
CA GLU A 79 -6.58 -5.34 3.69
C GLU A 79 -5.12 -5.34 4.17
N VAL A 80 -4.29 -6.19 3.56
CA VAL A 80 -2.86 -6.30 3.87
C VAL A 80 -2.05 -5.37 2.97
N ALA A 81 -1.21 -4.53 3.57
CA ALA A 81 -0.39 -3.54 2.85
C ALA A 81 -1.23 -2.60 1.97
N GLY A 82 -2.39 -2.17 2.46
CA GLY A 82 -3.35 -1.33 1.72
C GLY A 82 -2.96 0.14 1.57
N GLY A 83 -1.73 0.51 1.95
CA GLY A 83 -1.23 1.88 1.95
C GLY A 83 -2.18 2.81 2.72
N HIS A 84 -2.67 3.87 2.07
CA HIS A 84 -3.56 4.85 2.71
C HIS A 84 -5.02 4.40 2.88
N GLY A 85 -5.39 3.17 2.48
CA GLY A 85 -6.74 2.63 2.67
C GLY A 85 -7.78 3.10 1.64
N LEU A 86 -7.33 3.53 0.46
CA LEU A 86 -8.22 3.96 -0.62
C LEU A 86 -9.17 2.83 -1.07
N PHE A 87 -8.65 1.60 -1.16
CA PHE A 87 -9.43 0.47 -1.64
C PHE A 87 -10.55 0.10 -0.66
N LEU A 88 -10.23 -0.06 0.63
CA LEU A 88 -11.24 -0.25 1.67
C LEU A 88 -12.30 0.86 1.71
N SER A 89 -11.88 2.12 1.57
CA SER A 89 -12.82 3.26 1.48
C SER A 89 -13.82 3.09 0.34
N ALA A 90 -13.36 2.64 -0.83
CA ALA A 90 -14.23 2.39 -1.98
C ALA A 90 -15.16 1.18 -1.76
N ILE A 91 -14.69 0.12 -1.11
CA ILE A 91 -15.50 -1.07 -0.79
C ILE A 91 -16.68 -0.69 0.11
N PHE A 92 -16.44 0.13 1.14
CA PHE A 92 -17.47 0.49 2.13
C PHE A 92 -18.71 1.17 1.54
N ALA A 93 -18.59 1.81 0.37
CA ALA A 93 -19.74 2.36 -0.35
C ALA A 93 -20.71 1.29 -0.86
N SER A 94 -20.20 0.09 -1.17
CA SER A 94 -20.96 -1.03 -1.76
C SER A 94 -21.37 -2.11 -0.74
N ALA A 95 -20.69 -2.18 0.41
CA ALA A 95 -20.95 -3.16 1.45
C ALA A 95 -21.22 -2.42 2.77
N PRO A 96 -22.48 -2.17 3.18
CA PRO A 96 -22.78 -1.36 4.38
C PRO A 96 -22.53 -2.06 5.72
N ASP A 97 -22.54 -3.40 5.74
CA ASP A 97 -22.41 -4.19 6.98
C ASP A 97 -20.97 -4.69 7.24
N LEU A 98 -20.07 -4.53 6.27
CA LEU A 98 -18.69 -5.01 6.33
C LEU A 98 -17.90 -4.31 7.45
N LYS A 99 -17.13 -5.07 8.23
CA LYS A 99 -16.06 -4.49 9.06
C LYS A 99 -14.72 -4.80 8.43
N ALA A 100 -13.77 -3.88 8.52
CA ALA A 100 -12.45 -4.12 7.95
C ALA A 100 -11.31 -3.69 8.84
N THR A 101 -10.17 -4.36 8.68
CA THR A 101 -8.89 -3.95 9.27
C THR A 101 -7.90 -3.67 8.15
N LEU A 102 -7.33 -2.48 8.13
CA LEU A 102 -6.17 -2.14 7.31
C LEU A 102 -4.91 -2.48 8.10
N LEU A 103 -4.13 -3.45 7.62
CA LEU A 103 -2.79 -3.74 8.12
C LEU A 103 -1.76 -2.99 7.27
N GLU A 104 -0.99 -2.11 7.89
CA GLU A 104 0.13 -1.44 7.23
C GLU A 104 1.29 -1.16 8.18
N LEU A 105 2.46 -0.87 7.62
CA LEU A 105 3.67 -0.50 8.32
C LEU A 105 3.45 0.79 9.14
N PRO A 106 4.02 0.87 10.36
CA PRO A 106 3.85 2.02 11.24
C PRO A 106 4.21 3.36 10.60
N GLN A 107 5.26 3.40 9.78
CA GLN A 107 5.72 4.61 9.10
C GLN A 107 4.71 5.12 8.06
N VAL A 108 4.05 4.24 7.32
CA VAL A 108 3.05 4.66 6.32
C VAL A 108 1.81 5.21 7.03
N ILE A 109 1.40 4.58 8.15
CA ILE A 109 0.31 5.10 8.99
C ILE A 109 0.67 6.48 9.57
N ALA A 110 1.91 6.69 9.99
CA ALA A 110 2.35 7.96 10.54
C ALA A 110 2.36 9.11 9.51
N GLU A 111 2.47 8.80 8.21
CA GLU A 111 2.35 9.78 7.12
C GLU A 111 0.92 10.27 6.90
N MET A 112 -0.09 9.49 7.32
CA MET A 112 -1.50 9.80 7.14
C MET A 112 -1.99 10.81 8.19
N ALA A 113 -1.91 12.11 7.88
CA ALA A 113 -2.60 13.13 8.67
C ALA A 113 -4.13 12.98 8.60
N GLU A 114 -4.63 12.61 7.42
CA GLU A 114 -6.02 12.27 7.10
C GLU A 114 -6.00 11.01 6.23
N THR A 115 -7.03 10.17 6.33
CA THR A 115 -7.16 8.94 5.52
C THR A 115 -8.55 8.84 4.89
N PRO A 116 -8.68 8.26 3.68
CA PRO A 116 -9.96 7.86 3.11
C PRO A 116 -10.85 7.01 4.03
N LEU A 117 -10.31 6.43 5.09
CA LEU A 117 -11.04 5.66 6.10
C LEU A 117 -11.68 6.52 7.20
N ASP A 118 -11.38 7.82 7.27
CA ASP A 118 -11.91 8.72 8.30
C ASP A 118 -13.45 8.72 8.41
N PRO A 119 -14.22 8.66 7.31
CA PRO A 119 -15.68 8.55 7.37
C PRO A 119 -16.21 7.21 7.91
N TYR A 120 -15.35 6.18 8.02
CA TYR A 120 -15.72 4.79 8.31
C TYR A 120 -15.13 4.27 9.62
N ARG A 121 -14.70 5.17 10.52
CA ARG A 121 -13.98 4.83 11.78
C ARG A 121 -14.76 3.91 12.73
N ASP A 122 -16.08 3.82 12.60
CA ASP A 122 -16.94 2.92 13.36
C ASP A 122 -16.82 1.45 12.92
N ARG A 123 -16.26 1.21 11.74
CA ARG A 123 -16.18 -0.11 11.08
C ARG A 123 -14.86 -0.40 10.37
N ALA A 124 -13.92 0.55 10.40
CA ALA A 124 -12.56 0.43 9.90
C ALA A 124 -11.57 0.53 11.06
N ALA A 125 -10.78 -0.52 11.28
CA ALA A 125 -9.63 -0.50 12.17
C ALA A 125 -8.34 -0.31 11.35
N ILE A 126 -7.38 0.45 11.90
CA ILE A 126 -6.03 0.57 11.33
C ILE A 126 -5.07 -0.10 12.30
N MET A 127 -4.35 -1.11 11.82
CA MET A 127 -3.42 -1.91 12.60
C MET A 127 -2.00 -1.69 12.07
N PRO A 128 -1.11 -1.04 12.86
CA PRO A 128 0.30 -0.98 12.51
C PRO A 128 0.94 -2.35 12.66
N GLY A 129 1.66 -2.82 11.65
CA GLY A 129 2.34 -4.11 11.70
C GLY A 129 3.11 -4.48 10.45
N ASP A 130 3.85 -5.58 10.56
CA ASP A 130 4.55 -6.21 9.43
C ASP A 130 3.82 -7.51 9.06
N MET A 131 3.32 -7.57 7.83
CA MET A 131 2.59 -8.73 7.30
C MET A 131 3.44 -10.02 7.27
N PHE A 132 4.76 -9.92 7.21
CA PHE A 132 5.66 -11.07 7.25
C PHE A 132 5.81 -11.64 8.67
N VAL A 133 5.46 -10.87 9.69
CA VAL A 133 5.44 -11.31 11.09
C VAL A 133 4.06 -11.86 11.46
N SER A 134 3.01 -11.11 11.15
CA SER A 134 1.64 -11.53 11.47
C SER A 134 0.60 -10.76 10.65
N VAL A 135 -0.50 -11.43 10.34
CA VAL A 135 -1.71 -10.84 9.78
C VAL A 135 -2.87 -11.13 10.73
N PRO A 136 -3.84 -10.22 10.93
CA PRO A 136 -5.03 -10.49 11.72
C PRO A 136 -5.70 -11.79 11.28
N ALA A 137 -5.99 -12.65 12.26
CA ALA A 137 -6.73 -13.88 12.01
C ALA A 137 -8.24 -13.61 11.98
N GLU A 138 -9.01 -14.58 11.48
CA GLU A 138 -10.46 -14.65 11.64
C GLU A 138 -11.28 -13.60 10.87
N ALA A 139 -10.73 -13.04 9.79
CA ALA A 139 -11.54 -12.35 8.78
C ALA A 139 -12.11 -13.33 7.74
N ASP A 140 -13.25 -13.01 7.15
CA ASP A 140 -13.87 -13.83 6.11
C ASP A 140 -13.06 -13.78 4.80
N ALA A 141 -12.32 -12.69 4.59
CA ALA A 141 -11.47 -12.42 3.44
C ALA A 141 -10.22 -11.61 3.82
#